data_AF-W2CET6-F1
#
_entry.id   AF-W2CET6-F1
#
_cell.length_a   1.000
_cell.length_b   1.000
_cell.length_c   1.000
_cell.angle_alpha   90.00
_cell.angle_beta   90.00
_cell.angle_gamma   90.00
#
_symmetry.space_group_name_H-M   'P 1'
#
loop_
_entity.id
_entity.type
_entity.pdbx_description
1 polymer ?
#
loop_
_entity_poly.entity_id
_entity_poly.type
_entity_poly.pdbx_seq_one_letter_code
_entity_poly.pdbx_strand_id
1 'polypeptide(L)'
;HSRVSTINVVKLTFYVMALGAIIFAAFVSYEQADFDLSQRYTLLPNAQGWMHLAGLALICTVVTNLSLIYATHLVGPTMASVLGALEPVTAILVGACLLGESLTLTILLGIAVILAAVLIIILKNRRPPSCT
;
A
#
# COMPACT_ATOMS: atom_id res chain seq x y z
N HIS A 1 6.63 -25.40 16.86
CA HIS A 1 5.27 -24.84 17.01
C HIS A 1 5.40 -23.33 17.22
N SER A 2 5.42 -22.55 16.14
CA SER A 2 5.81 -21.12 16.15
C SER A 2 4.80 -20.25 16.89
N ARG A 3 5.26 -19.54 17.91
CA ARG A 3 4.52 -18.58 18.77
C ARG A 3 4.12 -17.27 18.06
N VAL A 4 3.90 -17.30 16.74
CA VAL A 4 3.60 -16.11 15.93
C VAL A 4 2.09 -15.95 15.66
N SER A 5 1.26 -16.97 15.95
CA SER A 5 -0.16 -16.99 15.52
C SER A 5 -1.18 -16.32 16.45
N THR A 6 -0.77 -15.51 17.44
CA THR A 6 -1.73 -14.81 18.34
C THR A 6 -1.46 -13.32 18.47
N ILE A 7 -0.67 -12.74 17.58
CA ILE A 7 -0.62 -11.28 17.47
C ILE A 7 -1.92 -10.86 16.79
N ASN A 8 -2.83 -10.27 17.57
CA ASN A 8 -4.08 -9.73 17.09
C ASN A 8 -3.77 -8.77 15.93
N VAL A 9 -4.40 -8.98 14.76
CA VAL A 9 -4.10 -8.21 13.54
C VAL A 9 -4.21 -6.70 13.78
N VAL A 10 -5.08 -6.30 14.71
CA VAL A 10 -5.24 -4.91 15.17
C VAL A 10 -3.95 -4.35 15.78
N LYS A 11 -3.21 -5.14 16.56
CA LYS A 11 -1.91 -4.72 17.13
C LYS A 11 -0.86 -4.57 16.03
N LEU A 12 -0.83 -5.48 15.05
CA LEU A 12 0.10 -5.39 13.93
C LEU A 12 -0.17 -4.13 13.10
N THR A 13 -1.43 -3.87 12.73
CA THR A 13 -1.84 -2.66 12.00
C THR A 13 -1.52 -1.39 12.78
N PHE A 14 -1.73 -1.40 14.10
CA PHE A 14 -1.37 -0.28 14.97
C PHE A 14 0.13 0.02 14.94
N TYR A 15 0.99 -0.99 15.07
CA TYR A 15 2.44 -0.80 14.99
C TYR A 15 2.89 -0.30 13.62
N VAL A 16 2.33 -0.85 12.53
CA VAL A 16 2.64 -0.42 11.17
C VAL A 16 2.23 1.04 10.94
N MET A 17 1.03 1.44 11.39
CA MET A 17 0.58 2.82 11.28
C MET A 17 1.39 3.78 12.15
N ALA A 18 1.74 3.40 13.37
CA ALA A 18 2.56 4.22 14.27
C ALA A 18 3.96 4.44 13.69
N LEU A 19 4.59 3.38 13.19
CA LEU A 19 5.90 3.46 12.54
C LEU A 19 5.82 4.29 11.26
N GLY A 20 4.79 4.09 10.42
CA GLY A 20 4.55 4.89 9.23
C GLY A 20 4.35 6.39 9.53
N ALA A 21 3.62 6.72 10.60
CA ALA A 21 3.45 8.11 11.05
C ALA A 21 4.76 8.73 11.50
N ILE A 22 5.62 7.99 12.20
CA ILE A 22 6.96 8.46 12.62
C ILE A 22 7.86 8.67 11.40
N ILE A 23 7.88 7.74 10.44
CA ILE A 23 8.65 7.89 9.19
C ILE A 23 8.17 9.12 8.42
N PHE A 24 6.85 9.29 8.27
CA PHE A 24 6.29 10.43 7.57
C PHE A 24 6.64 11.75 8.26
N ALA A 25 6.55 11.81 9.59
CA ALA A 25 6.95 12.99 10.36
C ALA A 25 8.45 13.30 10.20
N ALA A 26 9.30 12.27 10.19
CA ALA A 26 10.74 12.43 9.95
C ALA A 26 11.04 12.88 8.50
N PHE A 27 10.31 12.36 7.51
CA PHE A 27 10.42 12.77 6.12
C PHE A 27 10.01 14.23 5.90
N VAL A 28 8.88 14.65 6.49
CA VAL A 28 8.46 16.06 6.50
C VAL A 28 9.50 16.95 7.17
N SER A 29 10.09 16.49 8.27
CA SER A 29 11.14 17.24 8.98
C SER A 29 12.44 17.34 8.16
N TYR A 30 12.74 16.34 7.32
CA TYR A 30 13.91 16.31 6.45
C TYR A 30 13.72 17.19 5.19
N GLU A 31 12.56 17.11 4.54
CA GLU A 31 12.24 17.97 3.38
C GLU A 31 12.06 19.46 3.75
N GLN A 32 11.77 19.78 5.01
CA GLN A 32 11.70 21.17 5.48
C GLN A 32 13.07 21.90 5.48
N ALA A 33 14.18 21.19 5.25
CA ALA A 33 15.53 21.76 5.27
C ALA A 33 15.93 22.50 3.97
N ASP A 34 15.31 22.19 2.83
CA ASP A 34 15.69 22.75 1.50
C ASP A 34 14.60 23.64 0.86
N PHE A 35 13.52 23.93 1.58
CA PHE A 35 12.33 24.51 0.96
C PHE A 35 12.22 26.04 1.10
N ASP A 36 12.35 26.70 -0.05
CA ASP A 36 12.18 28.14 -0.26
C ASP A 36 10.89 28.69 0.39
N LEU A 37 11.00 29.90 0.94
CA LEU A 37 10.00 30.59 1.76
C LEU A 37 8.66 30.87 1.05
N SER A 38 8.53 30.57 -0.25
CA SER A 38 7.37 30.87 -1.10
C SER A 38 6.34 29.74 -1.28
N GLN A 39 6.52 28.55 -0.72
CA GLN A 39 5.46 27.52 -0.69
C GLN A 39 5.09 27.06 0.73
N ARG A 40 5.68 27.70 1.74
CA ARG A 40 5.51 27.39 3.17
C ARG A 40 4.05 27.52 3.65
N TYR A 41 3.22 28.24 2.91
CA TYR A 41 1.80 28.50 3.23
C TYR A 41 0.81 27.50 2.63
N THR A 42 1.21 26.69 1.64
CA THR A 42 0.33 25.64 1.09
C THR A 42 0.44 24.30 1.82
N LEU A 43 1.53 24.09 2.58
CA LEU A 43 1.83 22.82 3.26
C LEU A 43 1.69 22.87 4.78
N LEU A 44 1.68 24.06 5.41
CA LEU A 44 1.29 24.21 6.81
C LEU A 44 -0.22 24.51 6.84
N PRO A 45 -1.07 23.54 7.16
CA PRO A 45 -2.48 23.82 7.34
C PRO A 45 -2.63 24.76 8.53
N ASN A 46 -3.50 25.76 8.41
CA ASN A 46 -4.01 26.51 9.56
C ASN A 46 -4.58 25.51 10.61
N ALA A 47 -4.85 25.94 11.86
CA ALA A 47 -5.38 25.03 12.89
C ALA A 47 -6.60 24.19 12.42
N GLN A 48 -7.42 24.77 11.54
CA GLN A 48 -8.56 24.12 10.90
C GLN A 48 -8.18 23.07 9.83
N GLY A 49 -7.08 23.28 9.09
CA GLY A 49 -6.59 22.31 8.11
C GLY A 49 -5.97 21.07 8.76
N TRP A 50 -5.34 21.21 9.93
CA TRP A 50 -4.93 20.06 10.76
C TRP A 50 -6.14 19.26 11.22
N MET A 51 -7.24 19.94 11.57
CA MET A 51 -8.49 19.28 11.96
C MET A 51 -9.14 18.53 10.79
N HIS A 52 -9.13 19.11 9.59
CA HIS A 52 -9.63 18.42 8.39
C HIS A 52 -8.75 17.23 8.01
N LEU A 53 -7.42 17.37 8.12
CA LEU A 53 -6.47 16.29 7.83
C LEU A 53 -6.59 15.15 8.85
N ALA A 54 -6.70 15.47 10.14
CA ALA A 54 -6.95 14.50 11.19
C ALA A 54 -8.31 13.81 11.03
N GLY A 55 -9.35 14.57 10.68
CA GLY A 55 -10.68 14.04 10.38
C GLY A 55 -10.66 13.09 9.17
N LEU A 56 -10.01 13.48 8.09
CA LEU A 56 -9.84 12.64 6.89
C LEU A 56 -9.02 11.39 7.21
N ALA A 57 -7.91 11.52 7.94
CA ALA A 57 -7.08 10.39 8.34
C ALA A 57 -7.84 9.42 9.24
N LEU A 58 -8.61 9.93 10.22
CA LEU A 58 -9.41 9.11 11.12
C LEU A 58 -10.55 8.41 10.38
N ILE A 59 -11.30 9.12 9.53
CA ILE A 59 -12.36 8.54 8.70
C ILE A 59 -11.77 7.51 7.75
N CYS A 60 -10.66 7.81 7.06
CA CYS A 60 -9.97 6.89 6.18
C CYS A 60 -9.49 5.63 6.94
N THR A 61 -8.95 5.79 8.15
CA THR A 61 -8.50 4.68 8.99
C THR A 61 -9.66 3.81 9.44
N VAL A 62 -10.77 4.41 9.90
CA VAL A 62 -11.99 3.69 10.29
C VAL A 62 -12.55 2.93 9.11
N VAL A 63 -12.71 3.59 7.96
CA VAL A 63 -13.21 2.97 6.72
C VAL A 63 -12.30 1.83 6.28
N THR A 64 -10.97 2.01 6.33
CA THR A 64 -10.00 0.98 5.97
C THR A 64 -10.06 -0.21 6.92
N ASN A 65 -10.09 0.01 8.23
CA ASN A 65 -10.21 -1.07 9.22
C ASN A 65 -11.52 -1.82 9.08
N LEU A 66 -12.64 -1.11 8.86
CA LEU A 66 -13.95 -1.75 8.69
C LEU A 66 -14.01 -2.55 7.39
N SER A 67 -13.47 -1.99 6.31
CA SER A 67 -13.35 -2.68 5.01
C SER A 67 -12.45 -3.89 5.11
N LEU A 68 -11.35 -3.83 5.87
CA LEU A 68 -10.44 -4.95 6.10
C LEU A 68 -11.11 -6.05 6.92
N ILE A 69 -11.83 -5.70 7.98
CA ILE A 69 -12.59 -6.67 8.78
C ILE A 69 -13.68 -7.32 7.91
N TYR A 70 -14.44 -6.51 7.17
CA TYR A 70 -15.50 -7.02 6.29
C TYR A 70 -14.94 -7.89 5.16
N ALA A 71 -13.85 -7.47 4.52
CA ALA A 71 -13.17 -8.22 3.47
C ALA A 71 -12.64 -9.55 4.01
N THR A 72 -11.99 -9.57 5.17
CA THR A 72 -11.51 -10.83 5.77
C THR A 72 -12.64 -11.77 6.14
N HIS A 73 -13.80 -11.24 6.57
CA HIS A 73 -15.01 -12.03 6.86
C HIS A 73 -15.74 -12.55 5.61
N LEU A 74 -15.82 -11.78 4.51
CA LEU A 74 -16.55 -12.19 3.30
C LEU A 74 -15.70 -13.04 2.34
N VAL A 75 -14.42 -12.72 2.22
CA VAL A 75 -13.58 -13.17 1.11
C VAL A 75 -12.85 -14.48 1.48
N GLY A 76 -12.62 -14.71 2.78
CA GLY A 76 -11.82 -15.83 3.26
C GLY A 76 -10.37 -15.78 2.76
N PRO A 77 -9.45 -16.55 3.36
CA PRO A 77 -8.02 -16.52 3.01
C PRO A 77 -7.74 -16.84 1.53
N THR A 78 -8.64 -17.54 0.84
CA THR A 78 -8.47 -17.96 -0.54
C THR A 78 -8.63 -16.82 -1.55
N MET A 79 -9.69 -16.02 -1.47
CA MET A 79 -9.91 -14.93 -2.43
C MET A 79 -9.02 -13.71 -2.12
N ALA A 80 -8.59 -13.53 -0.86
CA ALA A 80 -7.59 -12.53 -0.50
C ALA A 80 -6.23 -12.82 -1.16
N SER A 81 -5.84 -14.10 -1.24
CA SER A 81 -4.65 -14.53 -1.99
C SER A 81 -4.78 -14.30 -3.49
N VAL A 82 -5.99 -14.42 -4.06
CA VAL A 82 -6.22 -14.14 -5.49
C VAL A 82 -6.15 -12.64 -5.76
N LEU A 83 -6.78 -11.81 -4.92
CA LEU A 83 -6.74 -10.35 -5.03
C LEU A 83 -5.31 -9.79 -4.90
N GLY A 84 -4.52 -10.29 -3.95
CA GLY A 84 -3.11 -9.91 -3.83
C GLY A 84 -2.25 -10.35 -5.02
N ALA A 85 -2.59 -11.46 -5.68
CA ALA A 85 -1.95 -11.86 -6.93
C ALA A 85 -2.37 -11.00 -8.14
N LEU A 86 -3.53 -10.34 -8.07
CA LEU A 86 -4.06 -9.46 -9.12
C LEU A 86 -3.63 -7.99 -8.96
N GLU A 87 -3.20 -7.59 -7.76
CA GLU A 87 -2.67 -6.24 -7.46
C GLU A 87 -1.58 -5.75 -8.45
N PRO A 88 -0.53 -6.53 -8.78
CA PRO A 88 0.46 -6.07 -9.76
C PRO A 88 -0.11 -5.93 -11.17
N VAL A 89 -1.10 -6.74 -11.55
CA VAL A 89 -1.72 -6.69 -12.88
C VAL A 89 -2.57 -5.43 -13.04
N THR A 90 -3.37 -5.09 -12.03
CA THR A 90 -4.20 -3.88 -12.06
C THR A 90 -3.35 -2.62 -12.02
N ALA A 91 -2.27 -2.60 -11.24
CA ALA A 91 -1.31 -1.50 -11.20
C ALA A 91 -0.68 -1.21 -12.57
N ILE A 92 -0.26 -2.25 -13.30
CA ILE A 92 0.30 -2.11 -14.65
C ILE A 92 -0.76 -1.57 -15.63
N LEU A 93 -1.98 -2.09 -15.58
CA LEU A 93 -3.06 -1.70 -16.50
C LEU A 93 -3.45 -0.23 -16.31
N VAL A 94 -3.61 0.20 -15.06
CA VAL A 94 -3.93 1.58 -14.70
C VAL A 94 -2.75 2.51 -15.01
N GLY A 95 -1.51 2.09 -14.72
CA GLY A 95 -0.32 2.84 -15.07
C GLY A 95 -0.18 3.06 -16.59
N ALA A 96 -0.42 2.02 -17.38
CA ALA A 96 -0.39 2.13 -18.84
C ALA A 96 -1.49 3.04 -19.40
N CYS A 97 -2.71 3.01 -18.83
CA CYS A 97 -3.82 3.87 -19.24
C CYS A 97 -3.62 5.34 -18.84
N LEU A 98 -3.08 5.63 -17.65
CA LEU A 98 -2.94 7.00 -17.14
C LEU A 98 -1.74 7.74 -17.70
N LEU A 99 -0.63 7.03 -18.01
CA LEU A 99 0.58 7.70 -18.49
C LEU A 99 0.38 8.33 -19.87
N GLY A 100 -0.49 7.78 -20.74
CA GLY A 100 -0.86 8.40 -22.02
C GLY A 100 0.29 8.72 -22.98
N GLU A 101 1.53 8.36 -22.62
CA GLU A 101 2.74 8.62 -23.37
C GLU A 101 2.99 7.50 -24.39
N SER A 102 3.71 7.86 -25.45
CA SER A 102 4.23 6.90 -26.43
C SER A 102 5.05 5.88 -25.66
N LEU A 103 4.54 4.66 -25.50
CA LEU A 103 5.18 3.57 -24.77
C LEU A 103 6.55 3.30 -25.40
N THR A 104 7.58 3.97 -24.89
CA THR A 104 8.96 3.78 -25.33
C THR A 104 9.34 2.32 -25.04
N LEU A 105 10.14 1.71 -25.93
CA LEU A 105 10.56 0.30 -25.81
C LEU A 105 11.12 -0.05 -24.41
N THR A 106 11.72 0.91 -23.72
CA THR A 106 12.22 0.78 -22.35
C THR A 106 11.11 0.52 -21.32
N ILE A 107 9.97 1.22 -21.42
CA ILE A 107 8.81 1.03 -20.54
C ILE A 107 8.19 -0.34 -20.80
N LEU A 108 8.10 -0.73 -22.08
CA LEU A 108 7.58 -2.04 -22.46
C LEU A 108 8.45 -3.18 -21.91
N LEU A 109 9.79 -3.03 -21.94
CA LEU A 109 10.72 -3.96 -21.32
C LEU A 109 10.56 -4.01 -19.80
N GLY A 110 10.41 -2.85 -19.14
CA GLY A 110 10.15 -2.78 -17.70
C GLY A 110 8.88 -3.54 -17.32
N ILE A 111 7.78 -3.32 -18.05
CA ILE A 111 6.51 -4.03 -17.85
C ILE A 111 6.69 -5.54 -18.08
N ALA A 112 7.39 -5.95 -19.13
CA ALA A 112 7.63 -7.36 -19.42
C ALA A 112 8.41 -8.07 -18.30
N VAL A 113 9.43 -7.42 -17.74
CA VAL A 113 10.22 -7.95 -16.60
C VAL A 113 9.36 -8.08 -15.35
N ILE A 114 8.54 -7.08 -15.03
CA ILE A 114 7.63 -7.13 -13.87
C ILE A 114 6.60 -8.24 -14.05
N LEU A 115 5.97 -8.36 -15.22
CA LEU A 115 5.02 -9.43 -15.52
C LEU A 115 5.66 -10.82 -15.40
N ALA A 116 6.88 -11.00 -15.91
CA ALA A 116 7.62 -12.25 -15.78
C ALA A 116 7.92 -12.60 -14.32
N ALA A 117 8.37 -11.63 -13.51
CA ALA A 117 8.63 -11.83 -12.09
C ALA A 117 7.34 -12.23 -11.33
N VAL A 118 6.23 -11.53 -11.57
CA VAL A 118 4.93 -11.82 -10.97
C VAL A 118 4.44 -13.22 -11.37
N LEU A 119 4.56 -13.59 -12.65
CA LEU A 119 4.17 -14.91 -13.12
C LEU A 119 4.99 -16.03 -12.45
N ILE A 120 6.30 -15.85 -12.30
CA ILE A 120 7.17 -16.78 -11.58
C ILE A 120 6.73 -16.93 -10.12
N ILE A 121 6.40 -15.83 -9.43
CA ILE A 121 5.93 -15.83 -8.05
C ILE A 121 4.61 -16.61 -7.93
N ILE A 122 3.65 -16.35 -8.80
CA ILE A 122 2.34 -17.02 -8.78
C ILE A 122 2.50 -18.52 -9.06
N LEU A 123 3.29 -18.89 -10.06
CA LEU A 123 3.55 -20.30 -10.41
C LEU A 123 4.28 -21.05 -9.28
N LYS A 124 5.23 -20.39 -8.62
CA LYS A 124 5.94 -20.94 -7.45
C LYS A 124 5.02 -21.13 -6.24
N ASN A 125 4.07 -20.21 -6.03
CA ASN A 125 3.11 -20.27 -4.92
C ASN A 125 2.01 -21.33 -5.10
N ARG A 126 1.90 -21.93 -6.30
CA ARG A 126 0.95 -23.01 -6.62
C ARG A 126 1.46 -24.42 -6.33
N ARG A 127 2.69 -24.61 -5.81
CA ARG A 127 3.16 -25.96 -5.43
C ARG A 127 2.38 -26.44 -4.20
N PRO A 128 1.56 -27.52 -4.31
CA PRO A 128 0.90 -28.10 -3.15
C PRO A 128 1.97 -28.61 -2.17
N PRO A 129 1.75 -28.52 -0.84
CA PRO A 129 2.62 -29.15 0.12
C PRO A 129 2.66 -30.65 -0.20
N SER A 130 3.83 -31.14 -0.60
CA SER A 130 4.11 -32.56 -0.70
C SER A 130 3.91 -33.17 0.69
N CYS A 131 2.89 -34.02 0.84
CA CYS A 131 2.75 -34.88 1.99
C CYS A 131 3.96 -35.82 2.06
N THR A 132 4.71 -35.71 3.15
CA THR A 132 5.59 -36.77 3.68
C THR A 132 5.36 -36.83 5.17
#